data_AF-A0A953WA05-F1
#
_entry.id   AF-A0A953WA05-F1
#
_cell.length_a   1.000
_cell.length_b   1.000
_cell.length_c   1.000
_cell.angle_alpha   90.00
_cell.angle_beta   90.00
_cell.angle_gamma   90.00
#
_symmetry.space_group_name_H-M   'P 1'
#
loop_
_entity.id
_entity.type
_entity.pdbx_description
1 polymer ?
#
loop_
_entity_poly.entity_id
_entity_poly.type
_entity_poly.pdbx_seq_one_letter_code
_entity_poly.pdbx_strand_id
1 'polypeptide(L)'
;MEVAAAVETRRPIRETPAQRLLRETRAFFAALTRVILLSAIMIPILLTAFLTVDLPVRSLDHFFSLPSVKPSNWLTLGLFIMSLAPLTVILIARRFGGDEASRVITASWGVAALLTFAEISYLSPLLEDGDMPSVTFVVAFVGGAMVGQYVAAAVYDVIRGGPKWWRAPLLAALCGYAAHSIIYFSIAYWTAPAPWLNWMVEDFGLKALMAFAFLGVYWMLRKPLKPRGGFGG
;
A
#
# COMPACT_ATOMS: atom_id res chain seq x y z
N MET A 1 -53.06 5.78 23.71
CA MET A 1 -52.86 6.29 22.34
C MET A 1 -51.59 5.66 21.79
N GLU A 2 -51.73 4.56 21.06
CA GLU A 2 -50.61 3.96 20.32
C GLU A 2 -50.34 4.79 19.06
N VAL A 3 -49.13 5.33 18.96
CA VAL A 3 -48.66 5.99 17.74
C VAL A 3 -48.22 4.89 16.78
N ALA A 4 -49.10 4.56 15.83
CA ALA A 4 -48.77 3.65 14.74
C ALA A 4 -47.58 4.22 13.96
N ALA A 5 -46.44 3.53 14.00
CA ALA A 5 -45.28 3.87 13.20
C ALA A 5 -45.65 3.72 11.72
N ALA A 6 -45.79 4.85 11.02
CA ALA A 6 -46.01 4.86 9.58
C ALA A 6 -44.78 4.25 8.90
N VAL A 7 -44.88 2.99 8.50
CA VAL A 7 -43.91 2.33 7.63
C VAL A 7 -44.04 2.99 6.26
N GLU A 8 -43.13 3.92 5.98
CA GLU A 8 -43.03 4.61 4.69
C GLU A 8 -42.57 3.59 3.63
N THR A 9 -43.50 2.82 3.08
CA THR A 9 -43.26 1.95 1.93
C THR A 9 -42.97 2.82 0.70
N ARG A 10 -41.69 3.15 0.48
CA ARG A 10 -41.25 3.79 -0.78
C ARG A 10 -41.66 2.89 -1.94
N ARG A 11 -42.63 3.36 -2.74
CA ARG A 11 -42.98 2.70 -4.00
C ARG A 11 -41.72 2.65 -4.87
N PRO A 12 -41.35 1.49 -5.44
CA PRO A 12 -40.21 1.42 -6.34
C PRO A 12 -40.48 2.33 -7.53
N ILE A 13 -39.64 3.34 -7.71
CA ILE A 13 -39.68 4.20 -8.89
C ILE A 13 -39.51 3.26 -10.10
N ARG A 14 -40.52 3.17 -10.96
CA ARG A 14 -40.42 2.42 -12.23
C ARG A 14 -39.41 3.14 -13.12
N GLU A 15 -38.15 2.75 -13.01
CA GLU A 15 -37.10 3.23 -13.89
C GLU A 15 -37.24 2.58 -15.26
N THR A 16 -37.13 3.37 -16.32
CA THR A 16 -37.03 2.80 -17.65
C THR A 16 -35.68 2.08 -17.81
N PRO A 17 -35.58 1.03 -18.65
CA PRO A 17 -34.30 0.36 -18.90
C PRO A 17 -33.18 1.32 -19.31
N ALA A 18 -33.51 2.36 -20.08
CA ALA A 18 -32.58 3.40 -20.50
C ALA A 18 -32.07 4.25 -19.32
N GLN A 19 -32.95 4.63 -18.37
CA GLN A 19 -32.55 5.37 -17.18
C GLN A 19 -31.65 4.55 -16.26
N ARG A 20 -31.96 3.25 -16.11
CA ARG A 20 -31.11 2.31 -15.37
C ARG A 20 -29.73 2.19 -16.01
N LEU A 21 -29.67 1.94 -17.33
CA LEU A 21 -28.41 1.87 -18.07
C LEU A 21 -27.58 3.14 -17.90
N LEU A 22 -28.18 4.33 -18.07
CA LEU A 22 -27.47 5.60 -17.91
C LEU A 22 -26.91 5.78 -16.49
N ARG A 23 -27.66 5.39 -15.45
CA ARG A 23 -27.19 5.46 -14.06
C ARG A 23 -26.00 4.53 -13.83
N GLU A 24 -26.11 3.26 -14.25
CA GLU A 24 -25.02 2.29 -14.09
C GLU A 24 -23.78 2.72 -14.86
N THR A 25 -23.94 3.23 -16.09
CA THR A 25 -22.84 3.77 -16.90
C THR A 25 -22.16 4.96 -16.20
N ARG A 26 -22.93 5.91 -15.66
CA ARG A 26 -22.37 7.04 -14.90
C ARG A 26 -21.66 6.59 -13.63
N ALA A 27 -22.22 5.63 -12.90
CA ALA A 27 -21.61 5.07 -11.70
C ALA A 27 -20.30 4.34 -12.03
N PHE A 28 -20.27 3.59 -13.12
CA PHE A 28 -19.08 2.92 -13.64
C PHE A 28 -17.98 3.92 -13.99
N PHE A 29 -18.26 4.94 -14.80
CA PHE A 29 -17.27 5.95 -15.16
C PHE A 29 -16.76 6.71 -13.93
N ALA A 30 -17.64 7.07 -12.99
CA ALA A 30 -17.23 7.72 -11.76
C ALA A 30 -16.30 6.84 -10.91
N ALA A 31 -16.59 5.53 -10.80
CA ALA A 31 -15.72 4.58 -10.11
C ALA A 31 -14.37 4.42 -10.84
N LEU A 32 -14.39 4.29 -12.16
CA LEU A 32 -13.20 4.17 -13.00
C LEU A 32 -12.30 5.40 -12.86
N THR A 33 -12.85 6.61 -13.02
CA THR A 33 -12.11 7.86 -12.85
C THR A 33 -11.51 7.95 -11.45
N ARG A 34 -12.24 7.53 -10.41
CA ARG A 34 -11.72 7.50 -9.04
C ARG A 34 -10.54 6.54 -8.90
N VAL A 35 -10.64 5.31 -9.41
CA VAL A 35 -9.52 4.35 -9.37
C VAL A 35 -8.31 4.91 -10.11
N ILE A 36 -8.50 5.53 -11.28
CA ILE A 36 -7.41 6.16 -12.04
C ILE A 36 -6.73 7.25 -11.22
N LEU A 37 -7.50 8.18 -10.65
CA LEU A 37 -6.95 9.29 -9.86
C LEU A 37 -6.20 8.81 -8.61
N LEU A 38 -6.72 7.78 -7.93
CA LEU A 38 -6.06 7.22 -6.75
C LEU A 38 -4.82 6.41 -7.12
N SER A 39 -4.87 5.68 -8.25
CA SER A 39 -3.72 4.94 -8.75
C SER A 39 -2.62 5.90 -9.21
N ALA A 40 -2.95 7.09 -9.74
CA ALA A 40 -1.97 8.12 -10.07
C ALA A 40 -1.16 8.63 -8.86
N ILE A 41 -1.65 8.43 -7.63
CA ILE A 41 -0.90 8.73 -6.39
C ILE A 41 0.03 7.55 -6.03
N MET A 42 -0.44 6.32 -6.22
CA MET A 42 0.29 5.10 -5.87
C MET A 42 1.40 4.75 -6.87
N ILE A 43 1.14 4.90 -8.17
CA ILE A 43 2.07 4.50 -9.24
C ILE A 43 3.45 5.16 -9.09
N PRO A 44 3.59 6.48 -8.83
CA PRO A 44 4.90 7.09 -8.62
C PRO A 44 5.65 6.47 -7.43
N ILE A 45 4.96 6.16 -6.32
CA ILE A 45 5.58 5.49 -5.17
C ILE A 45 6.11 4.12 -5.58
N LEU A 46 5.31 3.33 -6.30
CA LEU A 46 5.70 1.98 -6.72
C LEU A 46 6.86 2.00 -7.71
N LEU A 47 6.80 2.87 -8.72
CA LEU A 47 7.85 2.99 -9.74
C LEU A 47 9.15 3.51 -9.14
N THR A 48 9.12 4.63 -8.41
CA THR A 48 10.33 5.17 -7.79
C THR A 48 10.91 4.17 -6.81
N ALA A 49 10.08 3.46 -6.04
CA ALA A 49 10.58 2.42 -5.14
C ALA A 49 11.28 1.29 -5.89
N PHE A 50 10.72 0.80 -7.00
CA PHE A 50 11.31 -0.28 -7.77
C PHE A 50 12.60 0.15 -8.47
N LEU A 51 12.61 1.33 -9.10
CA LEU A 51 13.73 1.85 -9.87
C LEU A 51 14.90 2.36 -9.03
N THR A 52 14.72 2.49 -7.71
CA THR A 52 15.78 2.93 -6.78
C THR A 52 16.09 1.87 -5.72
N VAL A 53 15.65 0.64 -5.95
CA VAL A 53 15.76 -0.46 -4.98
C VAL A 53 17.20 -0.91 -4.74
N ASP A 54 18.10 -0.62 -5.67
CA ASP A 54 19.53 -0.89 -5.65
C ASP A 54 20.35 0.19 -4.95
N LEU A 55 19.79 1.39 -4.74
CA LEU A 55 20.50 2.54 -4.16
C LEU A 55 20.55 2.44 -2.62
N PRO A 56 21.72 2.15 -2.00
CA PRO A 56 21.80 2.00 -0.55
C PRO A 56 21.72 3.36 0.17
N VAL A 57 20.99 3.42 1.29
CA VAL A 57 20.91 4.63 2.12
C VAL A 57 22.14 4.68 3.03
N ARG A 58 23.19 5.37 2.57
CA ARG A 58 24.46 5.52 3.31
C ARG A 58 24.46 6.62 4.35
N SER A 59 23.44 7.49 4.35
CA SER A 59 23.38 8.64 5.26
C SER A 59 23.34 8.24 6.74
N LEU A 60 22.90 7.02 7.07
CA LEU A 60 22.83 6.52 8.44
C LEU A 60 24.07 5.73 8.87
N ASP A 61 24.97 5.39 7.95
CA ASP A 61 26.11 4.52 8.23
C ASP A 61 27.08 5.11 9.26
N HIS A 62 27.15 6.44 9.36
CA HIS A 62 28.05 7.13 10.30
C HIS A 62 27.68 6.89 11.77
N PHE A 63 26.45 6.45 12.06
CA PHE A 63 26.04 6.06 13.41
C PHE A 63 26.51 4.66 13.82
N PHE A 64 27.07 3.87 12.89
CA PHE A 64 27.43 2.47 13.11
C PHE A 64 28.90 2.21 12.74
N SER A 65 29.70 1.78 13.71
CA SER A 65 31.14 1.57 13.54
C SER A 65 31.50 0.25 12.85
N LEU A 66 30.69 -0.80 13.06
CA LEU A 66 30.96 -2.13 12.48
C LEU A 66 30.37 -2.24 11.07
N PRO A 67 31.11 -2.75 10.07
CA PRO A 67 30.59 -2.91 8.71
C PRO A 67 29.31 -3.75 8.61
N SER A 68 29.16 -4.78 9.45
CA SER A 68 28.03 -5.73 9.41
C SER A 68 26.70 -5.16 9.88
N VAL A 69 26.72 -4.10 10.69
CA VAL A 69 25.51 -3.47 11.28
C VAL A 69 25.15 -2.15 10.61
N LYS A 70 25.82 -1.80 9.51
CA LYS A 70 25.49 -0.59 8.74
C LYS A 70 24.13 -0.75 8.07
N PRO A 71 23.23 0.24 8.22
CA PRO A 71 21.92 0.20 7.56
C PRO A 71 22.01 0.07 6.04
N SER A 72 23.05 0.61 5.39
CA SER A 72 23.23 0.49 3.95
C SER A 72 23.32 -0.95 3.42
N ASN A 73 23.56 -1.95 4.28
CA ASN A 73 23.57 -3.37 3.89
C ASN A 73 22.17 -3.92 3.59
N TRP A 74 21.11 -3.29 4.11
CA TRP A 74 19.74 -3.79 4.01
C TRP A 74 18.71 -2.70 3.68
N LEU A 75 19.02 -1.43 3.97
CA LEU A 75 18.17 -0.28 3.72
C LEU A 75 18.55 0.37 2.39
N THR A 76 17.68 0.20 1.40
CA THR A 76 17.77 0.88 0.11
C THR A 76 16.73 1.99 -0.01
N LEU A 77 16.98 2.95 -0.89
CA LEU A 77 16.07 4.05 -1.15
C LEU A 77 14.71 3.51 -1.61
N GLY A 78 14.72 2.46 -2.43
CA GLY A 78 13.51 1.79 -2.87
C GLY A 78 12.70 1.17 -1.74
N LEU A 79 13.34 0.44 -0.81
CA LEU A 79 12.66 -0.11 0.38
C LEU A 79 12.10 0.99 1.30
N PHE A 80 12.83 2.09 1.44
CA PHE A 80 12.36 3.24 2.20
C PHE A 80 11.12 3.88 1.56
N ILE A 81 11.15 4.16 0.26
CA ILE A 81 10.02 4.75 -0.48
C ILE A 81 8.82 3.79 -0.49
N MET A 82 9.06 2.48 -0.66
CA MET A 82 8.00 1.47 -0.63
C MET A 82 7.24 1.45 0.72
N SER A 83 7.89 1.87 1.80
CA SER A 83 7.24 1.98 3.11
C SER A 83 6.09 3.00 3.12
N LEU A 84 6.05 3.93 2.18
CA LEU A 84 4.94 4.88 2.02
C LEU A 84 3.68 4.23 1.43
N ALA A 85 3.80 3.12 0.70
CA ALA A 85 2.67 2.51 0.00
C ALA A 85 1.57 1.99 0.95
N PRO A 86 1.85 1.21 2.01
CA PRO A 86 0.82 0.82 2.99
C PRO A 86 0.16 2.02 3.69
N LEU A 87 0.88 3.12 3.93
CA LEU A 87 0.34 4.33 4.55
C LEU A 87 -0.66 5.03 3.62
N THR A 88 -0.32 5.15 2.34
CA THR A 88 -1.21 5.69 1.31
C THR A 88 -2.46 4.84 1.18
N VAL A 89 -2.31 3.52 1.16
CA VAL A 89 -3.42 2.56 1.15
C VAL A 89 -4.36 2.76 2.34
N ILE A 90 -3.83 2.98 3.55
CA ILE A 90 -4.64 3.26 4.75
C ILE A 90 -5.46 4.55 4.58
N LEU A 91 -4.90 5.60 3.98
CA LEU A 91 -5.64 6.84 3.70
C LEU A 91 -6.75 6.63 2.65
N ILE A 92 -6.48 5.82 1.63
CA ILE A 92 -7.47 5.43 0.62
C ILE A 92 -8.59 4.62 1.28
N ALA A 93 -8.26 3.59 2.07
CA ALA A 93 -9.22 2.75 2.78
C ALA A 93 -10.05 3.56 3.79
N ARG A 94 -9.46 4.59 4.42
CA ARG A 94 -10.20 5.56 5.23
C ARG A 94 -11.28 6.23 4.40
N ARG A 95 -10.91 6.85 3.28
CA ARG A 95 -11.81 7.71 2.51
C ARG A 95 -12.84 6.94 1.68
N PHE A 96 -12.45 5.80 1.13
CA PHE A 96 -13.21 5.08 0.11
C PHE A 96 -13.58 3.64 0.49
N GLY A 97 -13.04 3.10 1.59
CA GLY A 97 -13.27 1.72 2.04
C GLY A 97 -12.24 0.73 1.51
N GLY A 98 -12.16 -0.43 2.16
CA GLY A 98 -11.22 -1.51 1.82
C GLY A 98 -11.34 -2.02 0.38
N ASP A 99 -12.56 -2.19 -0.13
CA ASP A 99 -12.79 -2.67 -1.50
C ASP A 99 -12.16 -1.73 -2.55
N GLU A 100 -12.33 -0.43 -2.36
CA GLU A 100 -11.76 0.55 -3.28
C GLU A 100 -10.23 0.63 -3.13
N ALA A 101 -9.72 0.51 -1.90
CA ALA A 101 -8.28 0.42 -1.67
C ALA A 101 -7.66 -0.79 -2.38
N SER A 102 -8.31 -1.96 -2.30
CA SER A 102 -7.88 -3.18 -3.00
C SER A 102 -7.86 -3.01 -4.52
N ARG A 103 -8.90 -2.38 -5.10
CA ARG A 103 -8.92 -2.05 -6.54
C ARG A 103 -7.76 -1.15 -6.94
N VAL A 104 -7.45 -0.13 -6.13
CA VAL A 104 -6.33 0.77 -6.38
C VAL A 104 -4.99 0.04 -6.27
N ILE A 105 -4.82 -0.86 -5.30
CA ILE A 105 -3.62 -1.70 -5.18
C ILE A 105 -3.44 -2.53 -6.46
N THR A 106 -4.46 -3.29 -6.86
CA THR A 106 -4.38 -4.12 -8.08
C THR A 106 -4.11 -3.29 -9.33
N ALA A 107 -4.83 -2.19 -9.53
CA ALA A 107 -4.67 -1.32 -10.69
C ALA A 107 -3.28 -0.67 -10.74
N SER A 108 -2.79 -0.18 -9.60
CA SER A 108 -1.48 0.48 -9.52
C SER A 108 -0.33 -0.49 -9.79
N TRP A 109 -0.39 -1.70 -9.24
CA TRP A 109 0.59 -2.74 -9.54
C TRP A 109 0.55 -3.20 -10.99
N GLY A 110 -0.64 -3.34 -11.58
CA GLY A 110 -0.78 -3.69 -12.99
C GLY A 110 -0.17 -2.62 -13.91
N VAL A 111 -0.45 -1.34 -13.65
CA VAL A 111 0.13 -0.23 -14.42
C VAL A 111 1.64 -0.10 -14.17
N ALA A 112 2.09 -0.20 -12.92
CA ALA A 112 3.51 -0.16 -12.60
C ALA A 112 4.29 -1.29 -13.31
N ALA A 113 3.75 -2.51 -13.30
CA ALA A 113 4.36 -3.64 -14.01
C ALA A 113 4.46 -3.38 -15.53
N LEU A 114 3.41 -2.83 -16.16
CA LEU A 114 3.44 -2.48 -17.59
C LEU A 114 4.47 -1.38 -17.90
N LEU A 115 4.55 -0.35 -17.05
CA LEU A 115 5.50 0.75 -17.24
C LEU A 115 6.94 0.29 -17.03
N THR A 116 7.20 -0.48 -15.97
CA THR A 116 8.52 -1.08 -15.72
C THR A 116 8.90 -2.03 -16.85
N PHE A 117 7.98 -2.85 -17.36
CA PHE A 117 8.24 -3.71 -18.51
C PHE A 117 8.58 -2.91 -19.76
N ALA A 118 7.86 -1.83 -20.04
CA ALA A 118 8.12 -0.95 -21.18
C ALA A 118 9.49 -0.27 -21.06
N GLU A 119 9.86 0.20 -19.87
CA GLU A 119 11.16 0.80 -19.58
C GLU A 119 12.30 -0.21 -19.75
N ILE A 120 12.19 -1.39 -19.14
CA ILE A 120 13.19 -2.47 -19.29
C ILE A 120 13.32 -2.89 -20.77
N SER A 121 12.21 -3.00 -21.50
CA SER A 121 12.23 -3.34 -22.93
C SER A 121 12.94 -2.27 -23.76
N TYR A 122 12.76 -0.99 -23.41
CA TYR A 122 13.43 0.12 -24.07
C TYR A 122 14.93 0.17 -23.76
N LEU A 123 15.31 -0.11 -22.51
CA LEU A 123 16.70 -0.11 -22.05
C LEU A 123 17.43 -1.42 -22.38
N SER A 124 16.73 -2.49 -22.75
CA SER A 124 17.30 -3.82 -23.00
C SER A 124 18.55 -3.85 -23.88
N PRO A 125 18.69 -3.02 -24.94
CA PRO A 125 19.92 -2.99 -25.74
C PRO A 125 21.15 -2.43 -25.01
N LEU A 126 20.95 -1.74 -23.89
CA LEU A 126 21.98 -1.08 -23.08
C LEU A 126 22.33 -1.87 -21.81
N LEU A 127 21.57 -2.92 -21.48
CA LEU A 127 21.74 -3.69 -20.24
C LEU A 127 22.77 -4.80 -20.42
N GLU A 128 23.67 -4.92 -19.46
CA GLU A 128 24.66 -5.98 -19.36
C GLU A 128 24.20 -7.10 -18.42
N ASP A 129 24.88 -8.25 -18.49
CA ASP A 129 24.65 -9.37 -17.59
C ASP A 129 24.93 -8.94 -16.14
N GLY A 130 23.88 -8.86 -15.32
CA GLY A 130 23.95 -8.48 -13.91
C GLY A 130 23.29 -7.15 -13.56
N ASP A 131 22.90 -6.35 -14.56
CA ASP A 131 22.20 -5.07 -14.33
C ASP A 131 20.76 -5.26 -13.82
N MET A 132 20.13 -6.39 -14.16
CA MET A 132 18.77 -6.68 -13.70
C MET A 132 18.75 -7.40 -12.34
N PRO A 133 17.80 -7.05 -11.45
CA PRO A 133 17.59 -7.80 -10.23
C PRO A 133 17.17 -9.25 -10.54
N SER A 134 17.59 -10.19 -9.70
CA SER A 134 17.21 -11.59 -9.85
C SER A 134 15.69 -11.76 -9.74
N VAL A 135 15.15 -12.78 -10.42
CA VAL A 135 13.71 -13.11 -10.34
C VAL A 135 13.28 -13.33 -8.89
N THR A 136 14.10 -13.99 -8.09
CA THR A 136 13.86 -14.21 -6.65
C THR A 136 13.71 -12.88 -5.91
N PHE A 137 14.59 -11.91 -6.17
CA PHE A 137 14.51 -10.58 -5.57
C PHE A 137 13.25 -9.84 -5.99
N VAL A 138 12.92 -9.84 -7.28
CA VAL A 138 11.71 -9.18 -7.81
C VAL A 138 10.45 -9.79 -7.18
N VAL A 139 10.37 -11.12 -7.08
CA VAL A 139 9.26 -11.81 -6.43
C VAL A 139 9.17 -11.46 -4.94
N ALA A 140 10.30 -11.43 -4.24
CA ALA A 140 10.34 -11.04 -2.83
C ALA A 140 9.85 -9.60 -2.62
N PHE A 141 10.36 -8.67 -3.42
CA PHE A 141 10.07 -7.24 -3.33
C PHE A 141 8.61 -6.94 -3.71
N VAL A 142 8.18 -7.34 -4.91
CA VAL A 142 6.83 -7.09 -5.41
C VAL A 142 5.80 -7.88 -4.61
N GLY A 143 6.05 -9.17 -4.39
CA GLY A 143 5.15 -10.05 -3.64
C GLY A 143 4.99 -9.60 -2.19
N GLY A 144 6.10 -9.31 -1.50
CA GLY A 144 6.08 -8.80 -0.13
C GLY A 144 5.36 -7.45 -0.03
N ALA A 145 5.63 -6.52 -0.95
CA ALA A 145 5.01 -5.19 -0.94
C ALA A 145 3.51 -5.25 -1.23
N MET A 146 3.10 -6.06 -2.21
CA MET A 146 1.71 -6.23 -2.57
C MET A 146 0.93 -6.89 -1.42
N VAL A 147 1.45 -7.96 -0.80
CA VAL A 147 0.81 -8.60 0.36
C VAL A 147 0.73 -7.62 1.54
N GLY A 148 1.81 -6.88 1.84
CA GLY A 148 1.81 -5.88 2.90
C GLY A 148 0.75 -4.79 2.71
N GLN A 149 0.54 -4.32 1.48
CA GLN A 149 -0.51 -3.36 1.14
C GLN A 149 -1.92 -3.92 1.34
N TYR A 150 -2.20 -5.15 0.88
CA TYR A 150 -3.50 -5.79 1.10
C TYR A 150 -3.77 -6.07 2.59
N VAL A 151 -2.75 -6.51 3.34
CA VAL A 151 -2.87 -6.71 4.79
C VAL A 151 -3.18 -5.39 5.49
N ALA A 152 -2.48 -4.30 5.13
CA ALA A 152 -2.76 -2.98 5.68
C ALA A 152 -4.20 -2.52 5.38
N ALA A 153 -4.67 -2.68 4.12
CA ALA A 153 -6.04 -2.35 3.74
C ALA A 153 -7.07 -3.16 4.54
N ALA A 154 -6.90 -4.48 4.61
CA ALA A 154 -7.83 -5.39 5.27
C ALA A 154 -7.89 -5.16 6.78
N VAL A 155 -6.73 -5.10 7.45
CA VAL A 155 -6.66 -4.84 8.89
C VAL A 155 -7.29 -3.49 9.22
N TYR A 156 -6.99 -2.45 8.43
CA TYR A 156 -7.59 -1.14 8.63
C TYR A 156 -9.11 -1.18 8.50
N ASP A 157 -9.65 -1.79 7.45
CA ASP A 157 -11.09 -1.80 7.18
C ASP A 157 -11.89 -2.53 8.28
N VAL A 158 -11.32 -3.61 8.82
CA VAL A 158 -11.91 -4.38 9.93
C VAL A 158 -11.97 -3.57 11.23
N ILE A 159 -10.94 -2.78 11.55
CA ILE A 159 -10.80 -2.15 12.89
C ILE A 159 -11.12 -0.64 12.94
N ARG A 160 -11.38 0.00 11.79
CA ARG A 160 -11.60 1.47 11.70
C ARG A 160 -12.83 2.02 12.44
N GLY A 161 -13.80 1.17 12.79
CA GLY A 161 -14.97 1.53 13.61
C GLY A 161 -14.70 1.62 15.12
N GLY A 162 -13.46 1.35 15.56
CA GLY A 162 -13.11 1.34 16.99
C GLY A 162 -13.12 2.71 17.67
N PRO A 163 -13.20 2.76 19.02
CA PRO A 163 -13.35 4.00 19.79
C PRO A 163 -12.11 4.91 19.79
N LYS A 164 -10.92 4.35 19.50
CA LYS A 164 -9.66 5.11 19.49
C LYS A 164 -9.17 5.30 18.06
N TRP A 165 -9.15 6.55 17.61
CA TRP A 165 -8.80 6.94 16.23
C TRP A 165 -7.41 6.49 15.75
N TRP A 166 -6.45 6.31 16.65
CA TRP A 166 -5.07 5.94 16.31
C TRP A 166 -4.89 4.44 16.14
N ARG A 167 -5.80 3.61 16.68
CA ARG A 167 -5.66 2.15 16.66
C ARG A 167 -5.66 1.61 15.24
N ALA A 168 -6.63 2.04 14.44
CA ALA A 168 -6.78 1.56 13.07
C ALA A 168 -5.58 1.85 12.17
N PRO A 169 -5.11 3.10 12.03
CA PRO A 169 -3.94 3.38 11.19
C PRO A 169 -2.66 2.73 11.72
N LEU A 170 -2.44 2.69 13.04
CA LEU A 170 -1.22 2.12 13.60
C LEU A 170 -1.15 0.61 13.38
N LEU A 171 -2.18 -0.13 13.80
CA LEU A 171 -2.19 -1.59 13.71
C LEU A 171 -2.18 -2.06 12.25
N ALA A 172 -2.90 -1.37 11.36
CA ALA A 172 -2.86 -1.66 9.94
C ALA A 172 -1.46 -1.50 9.34
N ALA A 173 -0.77 -0.39 9.65
CA ALA A 173 0.57 -0.16 9.18
C ALA A 173 1.54 -1.22 9.72
N LEU A 174 1.51 -1.50 11.03
CA LEU A 174 2.37 -2.51 11.66
C LEU A 174 2.13 -3.91 11.08
N CYS A 175 0.88 -4.33 10.90
CA CYS A 175 0.58 -5.63 10.30
C CYS A 175 1.03 -5.71 8.83
N GLY A 176 0.81 -4.64 8.05
CA GLY A 176 1.26 -4.57 6.67
C GLY A 176 2.79 -4.63 6.55
N TYR A 177 3.51 -3.91 7.41
CA TYR A 177 4.96 -3.94 7.46
C TYR A 177 5.50 -5.28 7.94
N ALA A 178 4.89 -5.91 8.95
CA ALA A 178 5.29 -7.24 9.41
C ALA A 178 5.13 -8.27 8.29
N ALA A 179 3.99 -8.27 7.59
CA ALA A 179 3.76 -9.16 6.45
C ALA A 179 4.77 -8.94 5.33
N HIS A 180 5.06 -7.68 4.98
CA HIS A 180 6.09 -7.34 4.02
C HIS A 180 7.46 -7.87 4.43
N SER A 181 7.93 -7.53 5.63
CA SER A 181 9.30 -7.85 6.06
C SER A 181 9.50 -9.37 6.19
N ILE A 182 8.51 -10.12 6.71
CA ILE A 182 8.57 -11.58 6.76
C ILE A 182 8.71 -12.18 5.36
N ILE A 183 7.90 -11.73 4.39
CA ILE A 183 7.93 -12.27 3.02
C ILE A 183 9.21 -11.87 2.29
N TYR A 184 9.55 -10.58 2.32
CA TYR A 184 10.69 -10.02 1.60
C TYR A 184 12.00 -10.66 2.07
N PHE A 185 12.29 -10.61 3.39
CA PHE A 185 13.58 -11.10 3.88
C PHE A 185 13.70 -12.62 3.77
N SER A 186 12.60 -13.35 3.99
CA SER A 186 12.62 -14.81 3.85
C SER A 186 12.89 -15.21 2.40
N ILE A 187 12.26 -14.60 1.41
CA ILE A 187 12.46 -15.01 0.00
C ILE A 187 13.79 -14.48 -0.55
N ALA A 188 14.15 -13.23 -0.24
CA ALA A 188 15.34 -12.60 -0.82
C ALA A 188 16.66 -13.13 -0.22
N TYR A 189 16.67 -13.56 1.05
CA TYR A 189 17.91 -13.86 1.78
C TYR A 189 17.97 -15.24 2.43
N TRP A 190 17.02 -16.16 2.19
CA TRP A 190 17.01 -17.49 2.81
C TRP A 190 18.36 -18.23 2.73
N THR A 191 19.01 -18.17 1.57
CA THR A 191 20.28 -18.85 1.29
C THR A 191 21.49 -17.93 1.45
N ALA A 192 21.30 -16.67 1.82
CA ALA A 192 22.37 -15.70 1.91
C ALA A 192 23.20 -15.92 3.20
N PRO A 193 24.55 -15.91 3.11
CA PRO A 193 25.43 -15.96 4.29
C PRO A 193 25.52 -14.59 4.97
N ALA A 194 24.36 -14.02 5.31
CA ALA A 194 24.21 -12.69 5.88
C ALA A 194 23.28 -12.72 7.11
N PRO A 195 23.40 -11.78 8.06
CA PRO A 195 22.53 -11.73 9.25
C PRO A 195 21.15 -11.15 8.91
N TRP A 196 20.47 -11.70 7.91
CA TRP A 196 19.23 -11.16 7.35
C TRP A 196 18.05 -11.13 8.34
N LEU A 197 18.06 -11.99 9.37
CA LEU A 197 17.10 -11.93 10.46
C LEU A 197 17.24 -10.63 11.28
N ASN A 198 18.47 -10.18 11.53
CA ASN A 198 18.71 -8.92 12.22
C ASN A 198 18.27 -7.75 11.35
N TRP A 199 18.62 -7.78 10.06
CA TRP A 199 18.18 -6.78 9.09
C TRP A 199 16.66 -6.69 8.99
N MET A 200 15.95 -7.82 9.04
CA MET A 200 14.49 -7.86 9.05
C MET A 200 13.90 -7.16 10.28
N VAL A 201 14.47 -7.37 11.47
CA VAL A 201 14.02 -6.73 12.71
C VAL A 201 14.31 -5.23 12.68
N GLU A 202 15.49 -4.83 12.19
CA GLU A 202 15.88 -3.43 12.04
C GLU A 202 14.96 -2.70 11.04
N ASP A 203 14.68 -3.33 9.89
CA ASP A 203 13.75 -2.84 8.87
C ASP A 203 12.33 -2.65 9.42
N PHE A 204 11.81 -3.66 10.13
CA PHE A 204 10.51 -3.56 10.78
C PHE A 204 10.50 -2.46 11.84
N GLY A 205 11.57 -2.31 12.61
CA GLY A 205 11.72 -1.24 13.60
C GLY A 205 11.66 0.15 12.98
N LEU A 206 12.38 0.38 11.87
CA LEU A 206 12.33 1.63 11.12
C LEU A 206 10.91 1.92 10.61
N LYS A 207 10.27 0.93 10.00
CA LYS A 207 8.89 1.04 9.50
C LYS A 207 7.88 1.28 10.62
N ALA A 208 8.07 0.70 11.80
CA ALA A 208 7.26 0.97 12.98
C ALA A 208 7.36 2.43 13.43
N LEU A 209 8.58 3.01 13.46
CA LEU A 209 8.77 4.43 13.72
C LEU A 209 8.05 5.31 12.70
N MET A 210 8.10 4.94 11.41
CA MET A 210 7.33 5.62 10.37
C MET A 210 5.82 5.50 10.59
N ALA A 211 5.31 4.35 11.04
CA ALA A 211 3.90 4.17 11.40
C ALA A 211 3.47 5.09 12.57
N PHE A 212 4.34 5.27 13.58
CA PHE A 212 4.09 6.22 14.66
C PHE A 212 4.10 7.67 14.17
N ALA A 213 5.07 8.05 13.34
CA ALA A 213 5.12 9.39 12.73
C ALA A 213 3.88 9.66 11.85
N PHE A 214 3.41 8.64 11.12
CA PHE A 214 2.20 8.70 10.31
C PHE A 214 0.95 9.04 11.12
N LEU A 215 0.89 8.75 12.43
CA LEU A 215 -0.25 9.14 13.25
C LEU A 215 -0.47 10.65 13.28
N GLY A 216 0.60 11.45 13.21
CA GLY A 216 0.50 12.91 13.08
C GLY A 216 -0.17 13.33 11.78
N VAL A 217 0.31 12.79 10.65
CA VAL A 217 -0.26 13.03 9.31
C VAL A 217 -1.71 12.57 9.25
N TYR A 218 -1.98 11.34 9.72
CA TYR A 218 -3.30 10.77 9.77
C TYR A 218 -4.25 11.64 10.59
N TRP A 219 -3.81 12.12 11.76
CA TRP A 219 -4.58 13.00 12.63
C TRP A 219 -5.01 14.29 11.91
N MET A 220 -4.09 14.95 11.20
CA MET A 220 -4.35 16.15 10.40
C MET A 220 -5.39 15.88 9.30
N LEU A 221 -5.31 14.72 8.66
CA LEU A 221 -6.18 14.33 7.55
C LEU A 221 -7.55 13.79 8.00
N ARG A 222 -7.82 13.63 9.30
CA ARG A 222 -9.10 13.06 9.77
C ARG A 222 -10.32 13.89 9.40
N LYS A 223 -10.21 15.23 9.42
CA LYS A 223 -11.29 16.16 9.07
C LYS A 223 -11.56 16.18 7.55
N PRO A 224 -10.56 16.36 6.67
CA PRO A 224 -10.79 16.36 5.22
C PRO A 224 -11.19 14.97 4.69
N LEU A 225 -10.60 13.90 5.24
CA LEU A 225 -10.91 12.52 4.86
C LEU A 225 -11.96 11.92 5.79
N LYS A 226 -13.22 12.36 5.62
CA LYS A 226 -14.35 11.72 6.30
C LYS A 226 -14.47 10.26 5.84
N PRO A 227 -14.61 9.31 6.78
CA PRO A 227 -14.71 7.91 6.43
C PRO A 227 -16.00 7.62 5.66
N ARG A 228 -15.92 6.74 4.67
CA ARG A 228 -17.09 6.07 4.09
C ARG A 228 -17.31 4.76 4.84
N GLY A 229 -18.57 4.38 5.03
CA GLY A 229 -18.92 3.11 5.67
C GLY A 229 -18.33 1.90 4.93
N GLY A 230 -18.15 0.80 5.64
CA GLY A 230 -17.67 -0.49 5.12
C GLY A 230 -17.69 -1.54 6.22
N PHE A 231 -16.84 -2.57 6.19
CA PHE A 231 -17.08 -3.77 7.00
C PHE A 231 -17.14 -3.50 8.52
N GLY A 232 -16.37 -2.53 9.02
CA GLY A 232 -16.37 -2.10 10.42
C GLY A 232 -17.32 -0.96 10.80
N GLY A 233 -18.23 -0.51 9.92
CA GLY A 233 -19.13 0.64 10.13
C GLY A 233 -18.95 1.78 9.13
#